data_AF-A0A0K0E955-F1
#
_entry.id   AF-A0A0K0E955-F1
#
_cell.length_a   1.000
_cell.length_b   1.000
_cell.length_c   1.000
_cell.angle_alpha   90.00
_cell.angle_beta   90.00
_cell.angle_gamma   90.00
#
_symmetry.space_group_name_H-M   'P 1'
#
loop_
_entity.id
_entity.type
_entity.pdbx_description
1 polymer ?
#
loop_
_entity_poly.entity_id
_entity_poly.type
_entity_poly.pdbx_seq_one_letter_code
_entity_poly.pdbx_strand_id
1 'polypeptide(L)'
;MPLEANTLIHDTNSINTTSHNGNIVFIKKLWKKIIKIKFNYLQISLFVNFLLFFLIGFLIIAFYNNNKQYWKEEALKLKEYDLTFSNVSYYSPIVQKNIPPLWRHPIVSNVNCSRLLNGDKMYIENEYKNLKKLKYLQNTFSTSCEYIKKRGYYPDQPLSEEESNFPIAYIRTIYTDYLTIEYQFLLTYAPQNHYCFVVDKKQKGDFHSKIFALSNCFPNIHLITNRYDMDSNGFNINLANYDCMKYLSKKNFKYLIILNNDDMPLKTNKELVEILKTFNGTIDAEYIQDPSYYSETRVNLKLNWTLGHLELFKKGDQRNLNKKILSSSLSFQKGMVQISYPKETIEYLVNELNLTKYLNQLNDMKLFASDELSFQTLIANKYLNIPGRVDIECIQKDNLFQKSYMTRYTKWNINKTCDDDIVRHYICLQNVKTLQKLKNMPHFFINKFKSETDIGGLTCWAEYLYNRTYFQPYVPIKKTFYENLATVQYKNLSPQIKDKEKLCNMSKRMNSSYNIEY
;
A
#
# COMPACT_ATOMS: atom_id res chain seq x y z
N MET A 1 27.61 -0.64 9.85
CA MET A 1 28.95 -1.17 10.20
C MET A 1 29.16 -2.47 9.42
N PRO A 2 30.05 -2.51 8.43
CA PRO A 2 30.41 -3.75 7.71
C PRO A 2 31.61 -4.44 8.38
N LEU A 3 31.53 -5.76 8.52
CA LEU A 3 32.54 -6.63 9.13
C LEU A 3 33.63 -7.00 8.11
N GLU A 4 34.88 -6.67 8.45
CA GLU A 4 36.09 -7.07 7.73
C GLU A 4 36.51 -8.50 8.10
N ALA A 5 36.86 -9.29 7.08
CA ALA A 5 37.32 -10.66 7.20
C ALA A 5 38.85 -10.71 7.22
N ASN A 6 39.44 -11.06 8.37
CA ASN A 6 40.88 -11.25 8.52
C ASN A 6 41.28 -12.69 8.17
N THR A 7 42.06 -12.80 7.09
CA THR A 7 42.85 -13.96 6.68
C THR A 7 44.08 -14.13 7.56
N LEU A 8 44.26 -15.29 8.19
CA LEU A 8 45.49 -15.68 8.87
C LEU A 8 46.26 -16.68 8.01
N ILE A 9 47.44 -16.23 7.57
CA ILE A 9 48.40 -16.95 6.73
C ILE A 9 49.42 -17.67 7.63
N HIS A 10 49.80 -18.84 7.15
CA HIS A 10 50.82 -19.78 7.61
C HIS A 10 52.15 -19.19 8.08
N ASP A 11 52.68 -19.78 9.16
CA ASP A 11 54.10 -19.83 9.47
C ASP A 11 54.66 -21.24 9.22
N THR A 12 55.62 -21.29 8.31
CA THR A 12 56.47 -22.43 7.97
C THR A 12 57.88 -22.13 8.45
N ASN A 13 58.51 -22.99 9.27
CA ASN A 13 59.98 -23.06 9.39
C ASN A 13 60.42 -24.29 10.20
N SER A 14 60.99 -25.29 9.54
CA SER A 14 62.25 -25.92 9.96
C SER A 14 62.73 -26.89 8.88
N ILE A 15 63.88 -26.52 8.33
CA ILE A 15 64.60 -27.14 7.23
C ILE A 15 65.60 -28.12 7.86
N ASN A 16 65.50 -29.41 7.55
CA ASN A 16 66.56 -30.38 7.83
C ASN A 16 67.18 -30.83 6.50
N THR A 17 68.37 -30.31 6.25
CA THR A 17 69.23 -30.51 5.09
C THR A 17 70.07 -31.78 5.24
N THR A 18 69.61 -32.93 4.74
CA THR A 18 70.51 -34.07 4.42
C THR A 18 69.95 -35.06 3.37
N SER A 19 68.92 -34.71 2.59
CA SER A 19 68.41 -35.57 1.49
C SER A 19 68.62 -35.04 0.06
N HIS A 20 69.31 -33.89 -0.10
CA HIS A 20 69.35 -33.19 -1.39
C HIS A 20 70.03 -33.96 -2.53
N ASN A 21 70.96 -34.88 -2.26
CA ASN A 21 71.54 -35.71 -3.31
C ASN A 21 70.59 -36.82 -3.79
N GLY A 22 69.69 -37.31 -2.93
CA GLY A 22 68.67 -38.29 -3.33
C GLY A 22 67.59 -37.67 -4.21
N ASN A 23 67.13 -36.46 -3.85
CA ASN A 23 66.01 -35.81 -4.53
C ASN A 23 66.35 -35.26 -5.92
N ILE A 24 67.57 -34.78 -6.16
CA ILE A 24 67.97 -34.34 -7.51
C ILE A 24 68.06 -35.54 -8.47
N VAL A 25 68.51 -36.70 -7.99
CA VAL A 25 68.51 -37.94 -8.77
C VAL A 25 67.09 -38.43 -9.01
N PHE A 26 66.19 -38.30 -8.02
CA PHE A 26 64.79 -38.71 -8.15
C PHE A 26 63.99 -37.80 -9.10
N ILE A 27 64.14 -36.48 -9.01
CA ILE A 27 63.46 -35.53 -9.91
C ILE A 27 63.99 -35.65 -11.33
N LYS A 28 65.31 -35.82 -11.55
CA LYS A 28 65.84 -36.10 -12.90
C LYS A 28 65.35 -37.44 -13.45
N LYS A 29 65.19 -38.48 -12.61
CA LYS A 29 64.60 -39.76 -13.02
C LYS A 29 63.10 -39.62 -13.32
N LEU A 30 62.35 -38.84 -12.54
CA LEU A 30 60.93 -38.60 -12.79
C LEU A 30 60.71 -37.78 -14.05
N TRP A 31 61.47 -36.70 -14.26
CA TRP A 31 61.38 -35.91 -15.49
C TRP A 31 61.79 -36.72 -16.72
N LYS A 32 62.83 -37.56 -16.64
CA LYS A 32 63.14 -38.50 -17.74
C LYS A 32 62.04 -39.56 -17.94
N LYS A 33 61.33 -39.97 -16.89
CA LYS A 33 60.17 -40.87 -17.02
C LYS A 33 58.97 -40.16 -17.63
N ILE A 34 58.69 -38.92 -17.25
CA ILE A 34 57.56 -38.14 -17.76
C ILE A 34 57.81 -37.72 -19.22
N ILE A 35 59.03 -37.32 -19.60
CA ILE A 35 59.39 -37.03 -21.00
C ILE A 35 59.38 -38.31 -21.87
N LYS A 36 59.53 -39.51 -21.28
CA LYS A 36 59.41 -40.78 -22.02
C LYS A 36 57.97 -41.29 -22.17
N ILE A 37 56.98 -40.72 -21.49
CA ILE A 37 55.58 -41.04 -21.78
C ILE A 37 55.20 -40.22 -23.02
N LYS A 38 55.54 -40.76 -24.20
CA LYS A 38 54.91 -40.36 -25.45
C LYS A 38 53.45 -40.76 -25.37
N PHE A 39 52.60 -39.89 -24.84
CA PHE A 39 51.16 -40.06 -25.04
C PHE A 39 50.93 -40.10 -26.56
N ASN A 40 50.41 -41.22 -27.04
CA ASN A 40 50.01 -41.32 -28.45
C ASN A 40 48.89 -40.28 -28.68
N TYR A 41 48.86 -39.65 -29.85
CA TYR A 41 47.91 -38.60 -30.22
C TYR A 41 46.45 -38.95 -29.85
N LEU A 42 46.09 -40.24 -29.96
CA LEU A 42 44.79 -40.78 -29.56
C LEU A 42 44.46 -40.59 -28.06
N GLN A 43 45.42 -40.80 -27.15
CA GLN A 43 45.19 -40.63 -25.71
C GLN A 43 45.02 -39.15 -25.34
N ILE A 44 45.79 -38.26 -25.96
CA ILE A 44 45.63 -36.80 -25.80
C ILE A 44 44.25 -36.39 -26.29
N SER A 45 43.84 -36.87 -27.47
CA SER A 45 42.51 -36.58 -28.04
C SER A 45 41.36 -37.05 -27.13
N LEU A 46 41.42 -38.27 -26.60
CA LEU A 46 40.42 -38.79 -25.66
C LEU A 46 40.34 -37.96 -24.38
N PHE A 47 41.50 -37.59 -23.82
CA PHE A 47 41.57 -36.76 -22.62
C PHE A 47 41.01 -35.35 -22.86
N VAL A 48 41.34 -34.73 -24.00
CA VAL A 48 40.80 -33.41 -24.40
C VAL A 48 39.29 -33.47 -24.61
N ASN A 49 38.78 -34.51 -25.28
CA ASN A 49 37.33 -34.71 -25.45
C ASN A 49 36.64 -34.91 -24.09
N PHE A 50 37.21 -35.72 -23.20
CA PHE A 50 36.67 -35.91 -21.85
C PHE A 50 36.63 -34.60 -21.05
N LEU A 51 37.69 -33.81 -21.08
CA LEU A 51 37.73 -32.47 -20.49
C LEU A 51 36.67 -31.55 -21.10
N LEU A 52 36.48 -31.59 -22.42
CA LEU A 52 35.47 -30.80 -23.12
C LEU A 52 34.05 -31.22 -22.71
N PHE A 53 33.75 -32.52 -22.60
CA PHE A 53 32.47 -33.01 -22.09
C PHE A 53 32.23 -32.59 -20.63
N PHE A 54 33.25 -32.67 -19.78
CA PHE A 54 33.17 -32.19 -18.40
C PHE A 54 32.90 -30.68 -18.34
N LEU A 55 33.58 -29.89 -19.19
CA LEU A 55 33.36 -28.44 -19.30
C LEU A 55 31.95 -28.11 -19.78
N ILE A 56 31.43 -28.80 -20.80
CA ILE A 56 30.06 -28.63 -21.29
C ILE A 56 29.05 -28.99 -20.20
N GLY A 57 29.23 -30.12 -19.52
CA GLY A 57 28.37 -30.53 -18.42
C GLY A 57 28.37 -29.50 -17.28
N PHE A 58 29.55 -28.99 -16.92
CA PHE A 58 29.69 -27.92 -15.93
C PHE A 58 28.99 -26.63 -16.37
N LEU A 59 29.12 -26.23 -17.63
CA LEU A 59 28.46 -25.05 -18.19
C LEU A 59 26.93 -25.20 -18.20
N ILE A 60 26.40 -26.38 -18.52
CA ILE A 60 24.95 -26.66 -18.47
C ILE A 60 24.43 -26.57 -17.03
N ILE A 61 25.13 -27.18 -16.08
CA ILE A 61 24.76 -27.14 -14.66
C ILE A 61 24.84 -25.70 -14.12
N ALA A 62 25.91 -24.97 -14.45
CA ALA A 62 26.06 -23.57 -14.08
C ALA A 62 24.95 -22.70 -14.69
N PHE A 63 24.62 -22.89 -15.97
CA PHE A 63 23.52 -22.21 -16.64
C PHE A 63 22.17 -22.51 -15.98
N TYR A 64 21.88 -23.77 -15.69
CA TYR A 64 20.64 -24.16 -15.01
C TYR A 64 20.56 -23.54 -13.60
N ASN A 65 21.63 -23.61 -12.81
CA ASN A 65 21.66 -23.05 -11.47
C ASN A 65 21.53 -21.52 -11.47
N ASN A 66 22.20 -20.83 -12.40
CA ASN A 66 22.11 -19.38 -12.56
C ASN A 66 20.71 -18.93 -13.00
N ASN A 67 20.02 -19.74 -13.80
CA ASN A 67 18.68 -19.41 -14.31
C ASN A 67 17.53 -20.07 -13.51
N LYS A 68 17.82 -20.88 -12.49
CA LYS A 68 16.81 -21.65 -11.74
C LYS A 68 15.67 -20.78 -11.21
N GLN A 69 15.97 -19.59 -10.72
CA GLN A 69 14.97 -18.64 -10.22
C GLN A 69 14.11 -18.05 -11.35
N TYR A 70 14.73 -17.74 -12.48
CA TYR A 70 14.02 -17.27 -13.67
C TYR A 70 13.02 -18.33 -14.16
N TRP A 71 13.44 -19.59 -14.26
CA TRP A 71 12.56 -20.68 -14.67
C TRP A 71 11.40 -20.92 -13.69
N LYS A 72 11.65 -20.80 -12.38
CA LYS A 72 10.59 -20.87 -11.36
C LYS A 72 9.55 -19.76 -11.52
N GLU A 73 9.99 -18.53 -11.75
CA GLU A 73 9.10 -17.38 -11.98
C GLU A 73 8.30 -17.54 -13.27
N GLU A 74 8.93 -18.04 -14.33
CA GLU A 74 8.24 -18.27 -15.61
C GLU A 74 7.21 -19.40 -15.50
N ALA A 75 7.55 -20.50 -14.82
CA ALA A 75 6.62 -21.58 -14.52
C ALA A 75 5.41 -21.10 -13.70
N LEU A 76 5.61 -20.15 -12.76
CA LEU A 76 4.51 -19.59 -11.98
C LEU A 76 3.55 -18.74 -12.83
N LYS A 77 4.04 -18.03 -13.84
CA LYS A 77 3.20 -17.25 -14.76
C LYS A 77 2.36 -18.13 -15.68
N LEU A 78 2.88 -19.31 -16.05
CA LEU A 78 2.22 -20.28 -16.91
C LEU A 78 1.26 -21.20 -16.16
N LYS A 79 1.17 -21.08 -14.83
CA LYS A 79 0.29 -21.93 -14.03
C LYS A 79 -1.16 -21.58 -14.29
N GLU A 80 -1.89 -22.54 -14.84
CA GLU A 80 -3.32 -22.42 -15.10
C GLU A 80 -4.15 -23.01 -13.96
N TYR A 81 -5.30 -22.40 -13.73
CA TYR A 81 -6.32 -22.76 -12.76
C TYR A 81 -7.67 -22.82 -13.46
N ASP A 82 -8.54 -23.71 -12.98
CA ASP A 82 -9.95 -23.76 -13.41
C ASP A 82 -10.71 -22.57 -12.84
N LEU A 83 -10.94 -21.54 -13.65
CA LEU A 83 -11.62 -20.31 -13.26
C LEU A 83 -13.15 -20.37 -13.40
N THR A 84 -13.72 -21.58 -13.45
CA THR A 84 -15.19 -21.75 -13.51
C THR A 84 -15.89 -21.16 -12.29
N PHE A 85 -17.12 -20.70 -12.51
CA PHE A 85 -17.99 -20.21 -11.45
C PHE A 85 -18.88 -21.33 -10.94
N SER A 86 -19.11 -21.33 -9.63
CA SER A 86 -20.24 -22.05 -9.07
C SER A 86 -21.53 -21.33 -9.47
N ASN A 87 -22.51 -22.07 -9.99
CA ASN A 87 -23.86 -21.55 -10.27
C ASN A 87 -24.73 -21.39 -9.00
N VAL A 88 -24.10 -21.41 -7.81
CA VAL A 88 -24.78 -21.29 -6.53
C VAL A 88 -24.93 -19.80 -6.17
N SER A 89 -26.16 -19.41 -5.87
CA SER A 89 -26.51 -18.12 -5.30
C SER A 89 -27.13 -18.31 -3.91
N TYR A 90 -26.91 -17.35 -3.02
CA TYR A 90 -27.48 -17.36 -1.67
C TYR A 90 -28.48 -16.21 -1.50
N TYR A 91 -29.55 -16.45 -0.77
CA TYR A 91 -30.51 -15.41 -0.44
C TYR A 91 -29.86 -14.39 0.50
N SER A 92 -29.82 -13.14 0.06
CA SER A 92 -29.40 -12.02 0.89
C SER A 92 -30.64 -11.38 1.55
N PRO A 93 -30.74 -11.37 2.89
CA PRO A 93 -31.82 -10.67 3.58
C PRO A 93 -31.72 -9.15 3.42
N ILE A 94 -30.53 -8.62 3.14
CA ILE A 94 -30.29 -7.18 3.00
C ILE A 94 -30.81 -6.67 1.66
N VAL A 95 -30.54 -7.38 0.55
CA VAL A 95 -31.01 -6.98 -0.80
C VAL A 95 -32.27 -7.71 -1.26
N GLN A 96 -32.81 -8.62 -0.44
CA GLN A 96 -34.06 -9.35 -0.66
C GLN A 96 -34.09 -10.14 -1.98
N LYS A 97 -32.94 -10.70 -2.38
CA LYS A 97 -32.82 -11.56 -3.55
C LYS A 97 -31.64 -12.51 -3.43
N ASN A 98 -31.61 -13.52 -4.30
CA ASN A 98 -30.45 -14.39 -4.46
C ASN A 98 -29.32 -13.63 -5.15
N ILE A 99 -28.13 -13.66 -4.56
CA ILE A 99 -26.92 -13.04 -5.11
C ILE A 99 -25.75 -14.05 -5.07
N PRO A 100 -24.73 -13.90 -5.93
CA PRO A 100 -23.56 -14.78 -5.85
C PRO A 100 -22.80 -14.58 -4.53
N PRO A 101 -22.13 -15.62 -4.00
CA PRO A 101 -21.11 -15.43 -2.97
C PRO A 101 -19.91 -14.67 -3.53
N LEU A 102 -19.00 -14.22 -2.66
CA LEU A 102 -17.70 -13.73 -3.12
C LEU A 102 -16.96 -14.90 -3.80
N TRP A 103 -16.57 -14.72 -5.06
CA TRP A 103 -15.79 -15.71 -5.77
C TRP A 103 -14.38 -15.80 -5.18
N ARG A 104 -13.93 -17.04 -4.97
CA ARG A 104 -12.60 -17.34 -4.48
C ARG A 104 -11.74 -17.87 -5.62
N HIS A 105 -10.50 -17.38 -5.70
CA HIS A 105 -9.54 -17.96 -6.63
C HIS A 105 -9.31 -19.46 -6.31
N PRO A 106 -9.20 -20.37 -7.30
CA PRO A 106 -9.06 -21.81 -7.05
C PRO A 106 -7.89 -22.19 -6.14
N ILE A 107 -6.82 -21.38 -6.12
CA ILE A 107 -5.68 -21.56 -5.21
C ILE A 107 -6.06 -21.56 -3.72
N VAL A 108 -7.22 -20.97 -3.37
CA VAL A 108 -7.74 -20.88 -1.99
C VAL A 108 -9.09 -21.59 -1.83
N SER A 109 -9.48 -22.46 -2.77
CA SER A 109 -10.75 -23.20 -2.71
C SER A 109 -10.89 -24.01 -1.41
N ASN A 110 -9.77 -24.57 -0.94
CA ASN A 110 -9.72 -25.44 0.24
C ASN A 110 -9.48 -24.68 1.56
N VAL A 111 -9.39 -23.35 1.53
CA VAL A 111 -9.19 -22.54 2.73
C VAL A 111 -10.52 -22.35 3.46
N ASN A 112 -10.56 -22.74 4.74
CA ASN A 112 -11.73 -22.54 5.59
C ASN A 112 -11.66 -21.17 6.29
N CYS A 113 -12.27 -20.16 5.65
CA CYS A 113 -12.27 -18.79 6.18
C CYS A 113 -12.93 -18.66 7.56
N SER A 114 -13.95 -19.46 7.88
CA SER A 114 -14.60 -19.44 9.19
C SER A 114 -13.63 -19.80 10.31
N ARG A 115 -12.81 -20.86 10.12
CA ARG A 115 -11.80 -21.26 11.12
C ARG A 115 -10.73 -20.19 11.34
N LEU A 116 -10.30 -19.50 10.27
CA LEU A 116 -9.35 -18.38 10.38
C LEU A 116 -9.96 -17.18 11.12
N LEU A 117 -11.18 -16.78 10.75
CA LEU A 117 -11.87 -15.61 11.32
C LEU A 117 -12.31 -15.82 12.78
N ASN A 118 -12.50 -17.07 13.19
CA ASN A 118 -12.87 -17.46 14.55
C ASN A 118 -11.67 -17.75 15.47
N GLY A 119 -10.43 -17.67 14.95
CA GLY A 119 -9.24 -17.82 15.78
C GLY A 119 -8.86 -19.27 16.11
N ASP A 120 -9.18 -20.23 15.23
CA ASP A 120 -8.73 -21.62 15.37
C ASP A 120 -7.21 -21.70 15.23
N LYS A 121 -6.51 -21.67 16.37
CA LYS A 121 -5.04 -21.59 16.44
C LYS A 121 -4.34 -22.68 15.64
N MET A 122 -4.79 -23.93 15.75
CA MET A 122 -4.13 -25.05 15.08
C MET A 122 -4.29 -24.93 13.56
N TYR A 123 -5.49 -24.55 13.09
CA TYR A 123 -5.73 -24.35 11.67
C TYR A 123 -4.94 -23.15 11.13
N ILE A 124 -4.93 -22.04 11.86
CA ILE A 124 -4.18 -20.82 11.50
C ILE A 124 -2.68 -21.12 11.37
N GLU A 125 -2.08 -21.83 12.34
CA GLU A 125 -0.66 -22.20 12.26
C GLU A 125 -0.36 -23.12 11.07
N ASN A 126 -1.27 -24.04 10.75
CA ASN A 126 -1.10 -24.92 9.59
C ASN A 126 -1.18 -24.16 8.25
N GLU A 127 -2.17 -23.28 8.09
CA GLU A 127 -2.28 -22.43 6.89
C GLU A 127 -1.11 -21.43 6.80
N TYR A 128 -0.65 -20.90 7.93
CA TYR A 128 0.47 -19.97 7.97
C TYR A 128 1.80 -20.61 7.55
N LYS A 129 2.06 -21.87 7.94
CA LYS A 129 3.25 -22.60 7.45
C LYS A 129 3.26 -22.77 5.93
N ASN A 130 2.10 -22.73 5.29
CA ASN A 130 1.93 -22.99 3.86
C ASN A 130 1.05 -21.92 3.18
N LEU A 131 1.40 -20.63 3.39
CA LEU A 131 0.67 -19.50 2.81
C LEU A 131 0.45 -19.69 1.31
N LYS A 132 -0.79 -19.45 0.87
CA LYS A 132 -1.13 -19.46 -0.55
C LYS A 132 -0.66 -18.14 -1.16
N LYS A 133 0.18 -18.23 -2.20
CA LYS A 133 0.78 -17.05 -2.86
C LYS A 133 0.31 -16.99 -4.30
N LEU A 134 -0.31 -15.88 -4.69
CA LEU A 134 -0.73 -15.61 -6.06
C LEU A 134 -0.05 -14.33 -6.54
N LYS A 135 1.04 -14.47 -7.28
CA LYS A 135 1.81 -13.31 -7.78
C LYS A 135 1.32 -12.83 -9.14
N TYR A 136 0.84 -13.75 -9.97
CA TYR A 136 0.40 -13.48 -11.34
C TYR A 136 -0.99 -14.08 -11.54
N LEU A 137 -1.84 -13.37 -12.28
CA LEU A 137 -3.06 -13.93 -12.84
C LEU A 137 -2.74 -14.53 -14.21
N GLN A 138 -3.29 -15.71 -14.49
CA GLN A 138 -3.17 -16.34 -15.81
C GLN A 138 -3.82 -15.47 -16.90
N ASN A 139 -3.32 -15.59 -18.13
CA ASN A 139 -3.85 -14.83 -19.27
C ASN A 139 -5.32 -15.12 -19.56
N THR A 140 -5.81 -16.32 -19.21
CA THR A 140 -7.22 -16.71 -19.39
C THR A 140 -8.14 -16.13 -18.31
N PHE A 141 -7.62 -15.36 -17.35
CA PHE A 141 -8.42 -14.64 -16.37
C PHE A 141 -9.26 -13.54 -17.04
N SER A 142 -10.54 -13.83 -17.26
CA SER A 142 -11.47 -12.94 -17.94
C SER A 142 -11.81 -11.70 -17.11
N THR A 143 -11.71 -10.53 -17.74
CA THR A 143 -12.13 -9.22 -17.21
C THR A 143 -13.31 -8.64 -17.99
N SER A 144 -14.05 -9.48 -18.72
CA SER A 144 -15.34 -9.07 -19.26
C SER A 144 -16.31 -8.69 -18.14
N CYS A 145 -17.22 -7.76 -18.43
CA CYS A 145 -18.23 -7.33 -17.46
C CYS A 145 -19.03 -8.47 -16.84
N GLU A 146 -19.41 -9.45 -17.65
CA GLU A 146 -20.13 -10.63 -17.21
C GLU A 146 -19.34 -11.38 -16.12
N TYR A 147 -18.04 -11.61 -16.35
CA TYR A 147 -17.18 -12.33 -15.42
C TYR A 147 -16.88 -11.52 -14.16
N ILE A 148 -16.67 -10.21 -14.28
CA ILE A 148 -16.51 -9.32 -13.12
C ILE A 148 -17.76 -9.41 -12.24
N LYS A 149 -18.96 -9.24 -12.82
CA LYS A 149 -20.23 -9.30 -12.08
C LYS A 149 -20.59 -10.71 -11.55
N LYS A 150 -19.98 -11.77 -12.08
CA LYS A 150 -20.07 -13.13 -11.52
C LYS A 150 -19.14 -13.35 -10.33
N ARG A 151 -18.06 -12.56 -10.18
CA ARG A 151 -17.13 -12.68 -9.05
C ARG A 151 -17.66 -12.11 -7.72
N GLY A 152 -18.74 -11.34 -7.77
CA GLY A 152 -19.54 -11.02 -6.61
C GLY A 152 -20.61 -9.99 -6.95
N TYR A 153 -21.41 -9.63 -5.96
CA TYR A 153 -22.57 -8.78 -6.16
C TYR A 153 -22.21 -7.30 -6.17
N TYR A 154 -22.62 -6.62 -7.22
CA TYR A 154 -22.53 -5.16 -7.39
C TYR A 154 -23.95 -4.59 -7.39
N PRO A 155 -24.40 -3.89 -6.32
CA PRO A 155 -25.75 -3.34 -6.26
C PRO A 155 -26.04 -2.29 -7.34
N ASP A 156 -27.22 -2.37 -7.95
CA ASP A 156 -27.70 -1.38 -8.91
C ASP A 156 -28.36 -0.15 -8.23
N GLN A 157 -28.66 -0.25 -6.92
CA GLN A 157 -29.24 0.82 -6.10
C GLN A 157 -28.53 0.89 -4.73
N PRO A 158 -28.52 2.06 -4.05
CA PRO A 158 -28.00 2.16 -2.68
C PRO A 158 -28.66 1.15 -1.74
N LEU A 159 -27.91 0.59 -0.79
CA LEU A 159 -28.42 -0.42 0.15
C LEU A 159 -29.29 0.17 1.27
N SER A 160 -29.24 1.49 1.46
CA SER A 160 -30.06 2.23 2.41
C SER A 160 -30.23 3.69 1.98
N GLU A 161 -31.27 4.35 2.52
CA GLU A 161 -31.49 5.78 2.31
C GLU A 161 -30.32 6.62 2.86
N GLU A 162 -29.75 6.20 4.00
CA GLU A 162 -28.60 6.88 4.61
C GLU A 162 -27.38 6.84 3.67
N GLU A 163 -27.07 5.69 3.08
CA GLU A 163 -25.98 5.55 2.10
C GLU A 163 -26.28 6.30 0.79
N SER A 164 -27.54 6.36 0.36
CA SER A 164 -27.97 7.15 -0.80
C SER A 164 -27.69 8.64 -0.61
N ASN A 165 -28.01 9.16 0.58
CA ASN A 165 -27.85 10.57 0.94
C ASN A 165 -26.41 10.96 1.31
N PHE A 166 -25.51 9.98 1.47
CA PHE A 166 -24.12 10.19 1.81
C PHE A 166 -23.14 9.45 0.87
N PRO A 167 -23.04 9.85 -0.41
CA PRO A 167 -22.09 9.20 -1.32
C PRO A 167 -20.64 9.47 -0.92
N ILE A 168 -19.78 8.46 -1.06
CA ILE A 168 -18.35 8.53 -0.79
C ILE A 168 -17.60 8.49 -2.13
N ALA A 169 -16.56 9.31 -2.24
CA ALA A 169 -15.61 9.25 -3.33
C ALA A 169 -14.32 8.52 -2.89
N TYR A 170 -13.69 7.80 -3.80
CA TYR A 170 -12.45 7.08 -3.57
C TYR A 170 -11.42 7.43 -4.65
N ILE A 171 -10.19 7.69 -4.24
CA ILE A 171 -9.04 7.71 -5.14
C ILE A 171 -8.17 6.50 -4.82
N ARG A 172 -7.73 5.78 -5.86
CA ARG A 172 -6.74 4.71 -5.69
C ARG A 172 -5.62 4.83 -6.73
N THR A 173 -4.41 5.11 -6.26
CA THR A 173 -3.20 4.95 -7.10
C THR A 173 -2.82 3.48 -7.12
N ILE A 174 -2.80 2.88 -8.30
CA ILE A 174 -2.67 1.42 -8.50
C ILE A 174 -1.54 1.09 -9.46
N TYR A 175 -0.86 -0.02 -9.18
CA TYR A 175 0.32 -0.46 -9.91
C TYR A 175 0.39 -1.98 -10.11
N THR A 176 -0.37 -2.81 -9.40
CA THR A 176 -0.34 -4.27 -9.58
C THR A 176 -1.53 -4.96 -8.92
N ASP A 177 -1.57 -6.30 -9.02
CA ASP A 177 -2.48 -7.15 -8.25
C ASP A 177 -3.97 -6.88 -8.53
N TYR A 178 -4.34 -7.08 -9.79
CA TYR A 178 -5.69 -6.80 -10.30
C TYR A 178 -6.80 -7.45 -9.45
N LEU A 179 -6.65 -8.72 -9.05
CA LEU A 179 -7.70 -9.41 -8.28
C LEU A 179 -7.92 -8.75 -6.92
N THR A 180 -6.84 -8.34 -6.25
CA THR A 180 -6.93 -7.58 -5.00
C THR A 180 -7.61 -6.23 -5.19
N ILE A 181 -7.29 -5.51 -6.28
CA ILE A 181 -7.96 -4.25 -6.61
C ILE A 181 -9.46 -4.47 -6.88
N GLU A 182 -9.82 -5.54 -7.59
CA GLU A 182 -11.22 -5.89 -7.85
C GLU A 182 -11.97 -6.18 -6.54
N TYR A 183 -11.37 -6.95 -5.62
CA TYR A 183 -11.95 -7.16 -4.29
C TYR A 183 -12.11 -5.86 -3.50
N GLN A 184 -11.07 -5.03 -3.44
CA GLN A 184 -11.13 -3.74 -2.74
C GLN A 184 -12.24 -2.82 -3.31
N PHE A 185 -12.38 -2.81 -4.64
CA PHE A 185 -13.44 -2.08 -5.32
C PHE A 185 -14.82 -2.67 -4.98
N LEU A 186 -14.99 -3.99 -5.14
CA LEU A 186 -16.24 -4.69 -4.84
C LEU A 186 -16.73 -4.44 -3.40
N LEU A 187 -15.83 -4.45 -2.42
CA LEU A 187 -16.16 -4.23 -1.02
C LEU A 187 -16.56 -2.80 -0.68
N THR A 188 -16.20 -1.84 -1.52
CA THR A 188 -16.56 -0.42 -1.35
C THR A 188 -17.57 0.04 -2.39
N TYR A 189 -17.93 -0.80 -3.36
CA TYR A 189 -18.79 -0.42 -4.48
C TYR A 189 -20.20 -0.06 -4.01
N ALA A 190 -20.67 1.10 -4.43
CA ALA A 190 -22.07 1.48 -4.41
C ALA A 190 -22.36 2.39 -5.61
N PRO A 191 -23.56 2.34 -6.20
CA PRO A 191 -23.86 3.07 -7.43
C PRO A 191 -23.81 4.59 -7.26
N GLN A 192 -24.09 5.11 -6.07
CA GLN A 192 -24.02 6.54 -5.75
C GLN A 192 -22.59 7.04 -5.49
N ASN A 193 -21.67 6.14 -5.09
CA ASN A 193 -20.28 6.46 -4.81
C ASN A 193 -19.52 6.80 -6.11
N HIS A 194 -18.35 7.44 -5.98
CA HIS A 194 -17.49 7.81 -7.11
C HIS A 194 -16.09 7.21 -6.93
N TYR A 195 -15.49 6.72 -8.00
CA TYR A 195 -14.17 6.08 -7.95
C TYR A 195 -13.25 6.75 -8.96
N CYS A 196 -12.01 7.01 -8.57
CA CYS A 196 -10.97 7.46 -9.46
C CYS A 196 -9.74 6.56 -9.32
N PHE A 197 -9.42 5.84 -10.39
CA PHE A 197 -8.21 5.02 -10.47
C PHE A 197 -7.14 5.75 -11.25
N VAL A 198 -5.93 5.80 -10.68
CA VAL A 198 -4.74 6.25 -11.40
C VAL A 198 -3.80 5.07 -11.58
N VAL A 199 -3.62 4.65 -12.82
CA VAL A 199 -2.72 3.56 -13.17
C VAL A 199 -1.32 4.11 -13.38
N ASP A 200 -0.35 3.55 -12.66
CA ASP A 200 1.07 3.83 -12.88
C ASP A 200 1.47 3.48 -14.32
N LYS A 201 1.98 4.47 -15.06
CA LYS A 201 2.18 4.36 -16.52
C LYS A 201 3.19 3.29 -16.93
N LYS A 202 4.09 2.89 -16.03
CA LYS A 202 5.14 1.88 -16.33
C LYS A 202 4.64 0.44 -16.26
N GLN A 203 3.39 0.23 -15.85
CA GLN A 203 2.87 -1.12 -15.74
C GLN A 203 2.65 -1.74 -17.12
N LYS A 204 2.69 -3.07 -17.17
CA LYS A 204 2.56 -3.81 -18.43
C LYS A 204 1.17 -3.62 -19.03
N GLY A 205 1.09 -3.72 -20.36
CA GLY A 205 -0.17 -3.58 -21.11
C GLY A 205 -1.29 -4.48 -20.59
N ASP A 206 -0.98 -5.70 -20.16
CA ASP A 206 -1.96 -6.61 -19.56
C ASP A 206 -2.67 -6.02 -18.32
N PHE A 207 -1.91 -5.40 -17.41
CA PHE A 207 -2.49 -4.75 -16.22
C PHE A 207 -3.34 -3.55 -16.62
N HIS A 208 -2.87 -2.72 -17.55
CA HIS A 208 -3.65 -1.60 -18.09
C HIS A 208 -4.97 -2.07 -18.70
N SER A 209 -4.95 -3.12 -19.53
CA SER A 209 -6.13 -3.68 -20.17
C SER A 209 -7.15 -4.21 -19.16
N LYS A 210 -6.69 -4.92 -18.12
CA LYS A 210 -7.58 -5.43 -17.06
C LYS A 210 -8.24 -4.30 -16.27
N ILE A 211 -7.50 -3.26 -15.89
CA ILE A 211 -8.08 -2.09 -15.19
C ILE A 211 -9.02 -1.29 -16.10
N PHE A 212 -8.69 -1.15 -17.39
CA PHE A 212 -9.57 -0.52 -18.37
C PHE A 212 -10.89 -1.28 -18.49
N ALA A 213 -10.86 -2.61 -18.56
CA ALA A 213 -12.05 -3.45 -18.60
C ALA A 213 -12.91 -3.31 -17.33
N LEU A 214 -12.29 -3.29 -16.14
CA LEU A 214 -12.99 -3.00 -14.89
C LEU A 214 -13.66 -1.62 -14.91
N SER A 215 -12.93 -0.59 -15.33
CA SER A 215 -13.40 0.79 -15.34
C SER A 215 -14.56 1.00 -16.33
N ASN A 216 -14.52 0.35 -17.49
CA ASN A 216 -15.60 0.40 -18.47
C ASN A 216 -16.87 -0.32 -18.03
N CYS A 217 -16.78 -1.19 -17.02
CA CYS A 217 -17.92 -1.95 -16.56
C CYS A 217 -18.87 -1.16 -15.64
N PHE A 218 -18.39 -0.08 -15.04
CA PHE A 218 -19.12 0.71 -14.06
C PHE A 218 -19.07 2.20 -14.40
N PRO A 219 -20.21 2.89 -14.54
CA PRO A 219 -20.26 4.27 -15.04
C PRO A 219 -19.70 5.30 -14.04
N ASN A 220 -19.53 4.93 -12.78
CA ASN A 220 -19.04 5.78 -11.70
C ASN A 220 -17.53 5.63 -11.43
N ILE A 221 -16.79 4.98 -12.33
CA ILE A 221 -15.32 4.93 -12.31
C ILE A 221 -14.74 5.95 -13.30
N HIS A 222 -13.84 6.79 -12.82
CA HIS A 222 -12.94 7.59 -13.64
C HIS A 222 -11.56 6.95 -13.67
N LEU A 223 -11.02 6.78 -14.87
CA LEU A 223 -9.71 6.18 -15.07
C LEU A 223 -8.72 7.20 -15.62
N ILE A 224 -7.64 7.42 -14.90
CA ILE A 224 -6.45 8.11 -15.39
C ILE A 224 -5.40 7.05 -15.71
N THR A 225 -5.05 6.92 -16.99
CA THR A 225 -4.07 5.95 -17.48
C THR A 225 -3.00 6.66 -18.31
N ASN A 226 -1.81 6.05 -18.42
CA ASN A 226 -0.70 6.50 -19.26
C ASN A 226 -0.21 7.95 -19.01
N ARG A 227 -0.34 8.45 -17.76
CA ARG A 227 0.02 9.84 -17.43
C ARG A 227 1.17 9.98 -16.43
N TYR A 228 1.12 9.23 -15.32
CA TYR A 228 2.04 9.41 -14.20
C TYR A 228 2.95 8.20 -14.03
N ASP A 229 4.25 8.46 -13.88
CA ASP A 229 5.23 7.44 -13.47
C ASP A 229 5.34 7.47 -11.93
N MET A 230 4.62 6.58 -11.26
CA MET A 230 4.47 6.63 -9.80
C MET A 230 5.31 5.55 -9.14
N ASP A 231 6.19 5.87 -8.19
CA ASP A 231 7.06 4.88 -7.58
C ASP A 231 6.92 4.79 -6.05
N SER A 232 7.63 3.82 -5.45
CA SER A 232 7.63 3.61 -4.01
C SER A 232 8.40 4.68 -3.22
N ASN A 233 9.07 5.62 -3.91
CA ASN A 233 9.70 6.77 -3.28
C ASN A 233 8.73 7.96 -3.17
N GLY A 234 7.50 7.82 -3.67
CA GLY A 234 6.45 8.85 -3.56
C GLY A 234 6.32 9.75 -4.78
N PHE A 235 7.11 9.54 -5.84
CA PHE A 235 7.08 10.42 -6.99
C PHE A 235 5.75 10.36 -7.75
N ASN A 236 5.27 11.52 -8.18
CA ASN A 236 4.03 11.74 -8.92
C ASN A 236 2.74 11.30 -8.22
N ILE A 237 2.78 10.78 -6.98
CA ILE A 237 1.60 10.32 -6.24
C ILE A 237 0.62 11.47 -5.97
N ASN A 238 1.09 12.61 -5.45
CA ASN A 238 0.19 13.73 -5.16
C ASN A 238 -0.29 14.48 -6.40
N LEU A 239 0.49 14.46 -7.49
CA LEU A 239 0.04 14.99 -8.77
C LEU A 239 -1.09 14.12 -9.34
N ALA A 240 -0.97 12.80 -9.25
CA ALA A 240 -2.01 11.85 -9.60
C ALA A 240 -3.28 12.03 -8.74
N ASN A 241 -3.13 12.09 -7.42
CA ASN A 241 -4.24 12.33 -6.50
C ASN A 241 -4.94 13.67 -6.78
N TYR A 242 -4.19 14.74 -6.99
CA TYR A 242 -4.75 16.06 -7.27
C TYR A 242 -5.51 16.10 -8.59
N ASP A 243 -5.07 15.34 -9.59
CA ASP A 243 -5.81 15.19 -10.84
C ASP A 243 -7.16 14.51 -10.67
N CYS A 244 -7.22 13.46 -9.86
CA CYS A 244 -8.50 12.87 -9.44
C CYS A 244 -9.34 13.85 -8.61
N MET A 245 -8.74 14.62 -7.68
CA MET A 245 -9.48 15.63 -6.90
C MET A 245 -10.16 16.66 -7.81
N LYS A 246 -9.48 17.11 -8.87
CA LYS A 246 -10.07 18.03 -9.86
C LYS A 246 -11.29 17.42 -10.56
N TYR A 247 -11.22 16.15 -10.97
CA TYR A 247 -12.38 15.45 -11.54
C TYR A 247 -13.52 15.31 -10.52
N LEU A 248 -13.20 14.84 -9.32
CA LEU A 248 -14.17 14.51 -8.28
C LEU A 248 -14.83 15.75 -7.69
N SER A 249 -14.16 16.91 -7.63
CA SER A 249 -14.73 18.18 -7.13
C SER A 249 -16.07 18.56 -7.78
N LYS A 250 -16.32 18.07 -9.01
CA LYS A 250 -17.55 18.30 -9.78
C LYS A 250 -18.66 17.27 -9.51
N LYS A 251 -18.39 16.27 -8.67
CA LYS A 251 -19.30 15.15 -8.38
C LYS A 251 -20.04 15.37 -7.06
N ASN A 252 -21.17 14.69 -6.90
CA ASN A 252 -21.94 14.72 -5.66
C ASN A 252 -21.47 13.62 -4.71
N PHE A 253 -20.53 13.95 -3.84
CA PHE A 253 -20.07 13.11 -2.74
C PHE A 253 -20.04 13.94 -1.45
N LYS A 254 -19.89 13.30 -0.28
CA LYS A 254 -19.78 13.98 1.02
C LYS A 254 -18.36 13.91 1.58
N TYR A 255 -17.68 12.78 1.37
CA TYR A 255 -16.27 12.59 1.70
C TYR A 255 -15.50 11.91 0.57
N LEU A 256 -14.23 12.28 0.42
CA LEU A 256 -13.25 11.64 -0.44
C LEU A 256 -12.23 10.89 0.43
N ILE A 257 -11.99 9.61 0.15
CA ILE A 257 -10.95 8.81 0.79
C ILE A 257 -9.85 8.50 -0.22
N ILE A 258 -8.60 8.85 0.10
CA ILE A 258 -7.42 8.56 -0.73
C ILE A 258 -6.74 7.28 -0.26
N LEU A 259 -6.46 6.38 -1.19
CA LEU A 259 -5.92 5.05 -0.94
C LEU A 259 -4.83 4.69 -1.95
N ASN A 260 -3.96 3.76 -1.58
CA ASN A 260 -2.97 3.14 -2.45
C ASN A 260 -3.37 1.70 -2.82
N ASN A 261 -2.56 1.06 -3.66
CA ASN A 261 -2.79 -0.28 -4.23
C ASN A 261 -3.21 -1.36 -3.24
N ASP A 262 -2.62 -1.37 -2.05
CA ASP A 262 -2.71 -2.51 -1.13
C ASP A 262 -3.59 -2.22 0.11
N ASP A 263 -4.32 -1.09 0.10
CA ASP A 263 -5.14 -0.64 1.23
C ASP A 263 -6.52 -1.32 1.21
N MET A 264 -6.69 -2.31 2.07
CA MET A 264 -7.92 -3.11 2.15
C MET A 264 -8.92 -2.46 3.10
N PRO A 265 -10.23 -2.38 2.76
CA PRO A 265 -11.24 -1.91 3.69
C PRO A 265 -11.27 -2.74 4.97
N LEU A 266 -11.61 -2.09 6.09
CA LEU A 266 -11.93 -2.70 7.38
C LEU A 266 -13.38 -2.42 7.81
N LYS A 267 -14.10 -1.60 7.05
CA LYS A 267 -15.46 -1.15 7.30
C LYS A 267 -16.29 -1.32 6.04
N THR A 268 -17.57 -1.66 6.23
CA THR A 268 -18.59 -1.64 5.17
C THR A 268 -18.94 -0.20 4.81
N ASN A 269 -19.59 0.02 3.65
CA ASN A 269 -20.05 1.35 3.25
C ASN A 269 -20.96 2.00 4.31
N LYS A 270 -21.92 1.25 4.85
CA LYS A 270 -22.78 1.72 5.93
C LYS A 270 -22.00 2.20 7.16
N GLU A 271 -21.02 1.43 7.63
CA GLU A 271 -20.15 1.85 8.75
C GLU A 271 -19.35 3.12 8.41
N LEU A 272 -18.78 3.20 7.20
CA LEU A 272 -18.05 4.40 6.77
C LEU A 272 -18.96 5.63 6.74
N VAL A 273 -20.19 5.50 6.25
CA VAL A 273 -21.18 6.59 6.23
C VAL A 273 -21.49 7.07 7.66
N GLU A 274 -21.79 6.17 8.59
CA GLU A 274 -22.07 6.54 9.98
C GLU A 274 -20.88 7.24 10.67
N ILE A 275 -19.65 6.77 10.41
CA ILE A 275 -18.43 7.40 10.93
C ILE A 275 -18.19 8.77 10.30
N LEU A 276 -18.25 8.89 8.98
CA LEU A 276 -17.93 10.14 8.28
C LEU A 276 -18.98 11.22 8.51
N LYS A 277 -20.26 10.86 8.75
CA LYS A 277 -21.28 11.78 9.25
C LYS A 277 -20.89 12.34 10.62
N THR A 278 -20.36 11.48 11.50
CA THR A 278 -19.86 11.89 12.82
C THR A 278 -18.68 12.86 12.72
N PHE A 279 -17.85 12.74 11.70
CA PHE A 279 -16.70 13.62 11.49
C PHE A 279 -17.12 15.05 11.10
N ASN A 280 -18.33 15.27 10.59
CA ASN A 280 -18.95 16.60 10.42
C ASN A 280 -18.02 17.68 9.81
N GLY A 281 -17.39 17.38 8.67
CA GLY A 281 -16.47 18.30 8.00
C GLY A 281 -15.04 18.34 8.57
N THR A 282 -14.63 17.35 9.37
CA THR A 282 -13.25 17.17 9.84
C THR A 282 -12.41 16.52 8.76
N ILE A 283 -11.19 17.03 8.49
CA ILE A 283 -10.20 16.30 7.71
C ILE A 283 -9.55 15.24 8.60
N ASP A 284 -9.60 13.97 8.19
CA ASP A 284 -8.89 12.88 8.85
C ASP A 284 -7.56 12.62 8.17
N ALA A 285 -6.54 13.31 8.66
CA ALA A 285 -5.15 13.19 8.23
C ALA A 285 -4.25 12.87 9.42
N GLU A 286 -3.21 12.06 9.19
CA GLU A 286 -2.16 11.88 10.18
C GLU A 286 -1.28 13.14 10.25
N TYR A 287 -0.86 13.49 11.45
CA TYR A 287 0.09 14.55 11.72
C TYR A 287 1.13 14.07 12.72
N ILE A 288 2.42 14.15 12.40
CA ILE A 288 3.49 13.91 13.38
C ILE A 288 3.69 15.14 14.25
N GLN A 289 3.84 14.93 15.57
CA GLN A 289 4.04 16.01 16.53
C GLN A 289 5.25 16.90 16.18
N ASP A 290 6.40 16.30 15.90
CA ASP A 290 7.61 17.00 15.45
C ASP A 290 8.04 16.49 14.05
N PRO A 291 7.82 17.28 12.99
CA PRO A 291 8.18 16.91 11.63
C PRO A 291 9.64 17.20 11.27
N SER A 292 10.47 17.79 12.16
CA SER A 292 11.77 18.41 11.82
C SER A 292 12.73 17.45 11.12
N TYR A 293 12.89 16.23 11.64
CA TYR A 293 13.71 15.21 10.99
C TYR A 293 13.28 14.92 9.55
N TYR A 294 11.96 14.88 9.30
CA TYR A 294 11.42 14.56 7.98
C TYR A 294 11.53 15.74 7.03
N SER A 295 11.30 16.97 7.49
CA SER A 295 11.46 18.16 6.65
C SER A 295 12.91 18.37 6.26
N GLU A 296 13.87 18.16 7.16
CA GLU A 296 15.31 18.29 6.88
C GLU A 296 15.84 17.23 5.91
N THR A 297 15.28 16.01 5.95
CA THR A 297 15.78 14.88 5.14
C THR A 297 15.04 14.67 3.83
N ARG A 298 13.79 15.14 3.73
CA ARG A 298 12.89 14.86 2.59
C ARG A 298 12.43 16.11 1.83
N VAL A 299 12.85 17.29 2.28
CA VAL A 299 12.59 18.56 1.61
C VAL A 299 13.89 19.34 1.47
N ASN A 300 14.12 19.90 0.28
CA ASN A 300 15.17 20.89 0.10
C ASN A 300 14.71 22.24 0.69
N LEU A 301 15.01 22.45 1.98
CA LEU A 301 14.64 23.67 2.71
C LEU A 301 15.36 24.94 2.21
N LYS A 302 16.35 24.82 1.32
CA LYS A 302 17.02 25.97 0.68
C LYS A 302 16.19 26.58 -0.46
N LEU A 303 15.18 25.86 -0.97
CA LEU A 303 14.27 26.40 -1.96
C LEU A 303 13.33 27.44 -1.33
N ASN A 304 12.77 28.31 -2.17
CA ASN A 304 11.80 29.29 -1.70
C ASN A 304 10.43 28.62 -1.47
N TRP A 305 9.98 28.59 -0.22
CA TRP A 305 8.69 28.02 0.20
C TRP A 305 7.69 29.08 0.66
N THR A 306 7.91 30.34 0.29
CA THR A 306 6.97 31.43 0.58
C THR A 306 5.66 31.28 -0.21
N LEU A 307 4.53 31.63 0.41
CA LEU A 307 3.21 31.46 -0.22
C LEU A 307 3.09 32.25 -1.51
N GLY A 308 3.73 33.44 -1.57
CA GLY A 308 3.78 34.27 -2.76
C GLY A 308 4.61 33.67 -3.88
N HIS A 309 5.80 33.14 -3.59
CA HIS A 309 6.61 32.44 -4.59
C HIS A 309 5.90 31.22 -5.16
N LEU A 310 5.19 30.47 -4.31
CA LEU A 310 4.46 29.27 -4.71
C LEU A 310 3.14 29.57 -5.42
N GLU A 311 2.73 30.84 -5.54
CA GLU A 311 1.50 31.27 -6.23
C GLU A 311 0.25 30.52 -5.74
N LEU A 312 0.16 30.26 -4.43
CA LEU A 312 -0.86 29.37 -3.86
C LEU A 312 -2.29 29.93 -3.94
N PHE A 313 -2.44 31.24 -4.04
CA PHE A 313 -3.74 31.91 -4.13
C PHE A 313 -4.07 32.23 -5.57
N LYS A 314 -5.28 31.87 -6.02
CA LYS A 314 -5.71 32.19 -7.38
C LYS A 314 -5.84 33.71 -7.62
N LYS A 315 -5.80 34.09 -8.89
CA LYS A 315 -5.98 35.49 -9.32
C LYS A 315 -7.30 36.05 -8.75
N GLY A 316 -7.24 37.23 -8.13
CA GLY A 316 -8.39 37.90 -7.52
C GLY A 316 -8.57 37.64 -6.01
N ASP A 317 -7.88 36.64 -5.45
CA ASP A 317 -7.88 36.41 -4.01
C ASP A 317 -7.22 37.59 -3.27
N GLN A 318 -7.90 38.14 -2.26
CA GLN A 318 -7.45 39.30 -1.49
C GLN A 318 -6.13 39.06 -0.75
N ARG A 319 -5.78 37.79 -0.45
CA ARG A 319 -4.50 37.43 0.17
C ARG A 319 -3.32 37.79 -0.72
N ASN A 320 -3.51 37.91 -2.04
CA ASN A 320 -2.50 38.41 -2.98
C ASN A 320 -2.15 39.90 -2.79
N LEU A 321 -2.94 40.66 -2.01
CA LEU A 321 -2.65 42.05 -1.67
C LEU A 321 -1.90 42.17 -0.33
N ASN A 322 -1.82 41.09 0.44
CA ASN A 322 -1.24 41.11 1.78
C ASN A 322 0.23 40.64 1.76
N LYS A 323 1.16 41.60 1.79
CA LYS A 323 2.61 41.32 1.77
C LYS A 323 3.06 40.38 2.89
N LYS A 324 2.51 40.49 4.10
CA LYS A 324 2.86 39.64 5.25
C LYS A 324 2.46 38.18 5.02
N ILE A 325 1.30 37.94 4.41
CA ILE A 325 0.86 36.59 4.04
C ILE A 325 1.77 36.04 2.95
N LEU A 326 2.02 36.80 1.89
CA LEU A 326 2.83 36.35 0.77
C LEU A 326 4.29 36.06 1.13
N SER A 327 4.87 36.82 2.07
CA SER A 327 6.22 36.59 2.59
C SER A 327 6.31 35.46 3.61
N SER A 328 5.20 34.93 4.09
CA SER A 328 5.22 33.81 5.03
C SER A 328 5.61 32.51 4.31
N SER A 329 6.43 31.68 4.95
CA SER A 329 6.84 30.38 4.42
C SER A 329 5.92 29.25 4.89
N LEU A 330 5.79 28.20 4.09
CA LEU A 330 5.23 26.94 4.55
C LEU A 330 6.10 26.37 5.69
N SER A 331 5.43 25.91 6.75
CA SER A 331 6.02 25.05 7.78
C SER A 331 5.65 23.62 7.44
N PHE A 332 6.63 22.81 7.08
CA PHE A 332 6.40 21.45 6.63
C PHE A 332 5.84 20.57 7.73
N GLN A 333 4.88 19.74 7.35
CA GLN A 333 4.24 18.79 8.23
C GLN A 333 4.18 17.42 7.56
N LYS A 334 4.37 16.36 8.35
CA LYS A 334 4.45 14.99 7.87
C LYS A 334 3.27 14.15 8.31
N GLY A 335 2.76 13.31 7.41
CA GLY A 335 1.76 12.28 7.68
C GLY A 335 1.58 11.32 6.50
N MET A 336 0.61 10.42 6.60
CA MET A 336 0.27 9.48 5.51
C MET A 336 -0.45 10.18 4.36
N VAL A 337 -0.12 9.83 3.11
CA VAL A 337 -0.83 10.27 1.89
C VAL A 337 -2.34 9.92 1.93
N GLN A 338 -2.71 8.87 2.65
CA GLN A 338 -4.09 8.44 2.81
C GLN A 338 -4.81 9.37 3.79
N ILE A 339 -5.75 10.14 3.26
CA ILE A 339 -6.50 11.14 4.01
C ILE A 339 -7.97 11.03 3.60
N SER A 340 -8.87 11.21 4.57
CA SER A 340 -10.29 11.39 4.31
C SER A 340 -10.66 12.87 4.38
N TYR A 341 -11.14 13.42 3.28
CA TYR A 341 -11.48 14.83 3.10
C TYR A 341 -12.99 15.01 3.00
N PRO A 342 -13.59 15.99 3.69
CA PRO A 342 -14.95 16.39 3.36
C PRO A 342 -14.97 17.07 1.98
N LYS A 343 -16.10 17.02 1.29
CA LYS A 343 -16.26 17.60 -0.05
C LYS A 343 -15.87 19.09 -0.09
N GLU A 344 -16.27 19.87 0.92
CA GLU A 344 -15.96 21.30 1.03
C GLU A 344 -14.44 21.56 0.95
N THR A 345 -13.63 20.72 1.61
CA THR A 345 -12.16 20.82 1.53
C THR A 345 -11.67 20.58 0.11
N ILE A 346 -12.20 19.57 -0.60
CA ILE A 346 -11.79 19.27 -1.97
C ILE A 346 -12.17 20.40 -2.93
N GLU A 347 -13.37 20.94 -2.79
CA GLU A 347 -13.80 22.11 -3.55
C GLU A 347 -12.87 23.30 -3.27
N TYR A 348 -12.51 23.55 -2.01
CA TYR A 348 -11.57 24.61 -1.65
C TYR A 348 -10.18 24.41 -2.27
N LEU A 349 -9.59 23.22 -2.14
CA LEU A 349 -8.26 22.90 -2.69
C LEU A 349 -8.21 23.03 -4.22
N VAL A 350 -9.30 22.75 -4.91
CA VAL A 350 -9.38 22.81 -6.38
C VAL A 350 -9.79 24.21 -6.87
N ASN A 351 -10.74 24.86 -6.20
CA ASN A 351 -11.40 26.07 -6.69
C ASN A 351 -10.77 27.35 -6.15
N GLU A 352 -10.23 27.36 -4.93
CA GLU A 352 -9.69 28.56 -4.28
C GLU A 352 -8.15 28.65 -4.35
N LEU A 353 -7.48 27.49 -4.34
CA LEU A 353 -6.02 27.42 -4.36
C LEU A 353 -5.46 27.05 -5.74
N ASN A 354 -4.24 27.48 -6.01
CA ASN A 354 -3.43 26.99 -7.12
C ASN A 354 -2.26 26.17 -6.57
N LEU A 355 -2.38 24.84 -6.63
CA LEU A 355 -1.39 23.94 -6.06
C LEU A 355 -0.29 23.53 -7.04
N THR A 356 -0.36 23.98 -8.30
CA THR A 356 0.49 23.50 -9.40
C THR A 356 1.97 23.69 -9.10
N LYS A 357 2.38 24.92 -8.78
CA LYS A 357 3.80 25.25 -8.55
C LYS A 357 4.33 24.56 -7.30
N TYR A 358 3.54 24.49 -6.24
CA TYR A 358 3.89 23.79 -5.01
C TYR A 358 4.08 22.28 -5.22
N LEU A 359 3.10 21.60 -5.82
CA LEU A 359 3.17 20.16 -6.04
C LEU A 359 4.32 19.80 -7.00
N ASN A 360 4.56 20.60 -8.04
CA ASN A 360 5.70 20.41 -8.94
C ASN A 360 7.02 20.64 -8.20
N GLN A 361 7.20 21.76 -7.50
CA GLN A 361 8.42 22.05 -6.76
C GLN A 361 8.75 20.94 -5.75
N LEU A 362 7.76 20.44 -5.00
CA LEU A 362 7.94 19.33 -4.07
C LEU A 362 8.34 18.02 -4.78
N ASN A 363 7.67 17.69 -5.89
CA ASN A 363 7.92 16.48 -6.66
C ASN A 363 9.26 16.48 -7.42
N ASP A 364 9.69 17.65 -7.88
CA ASP A 364 10.86 17.81 -8.76
C ASP A 364 12.18 17.76 -7.98
N MET A 365 12.14 17.90 -6.64
CA MET A 365 13.32 17.69 -5.80
C MET A 365 13.83 16.24 -5.84
N LYS A 366 13.00 15.28 -6.24
CA LYS A 366 13.31 13.84 -6.26
C LYS A 366 13.83 13.30 -4.92
N LEU A 367 13.26 13.77 -3.81
CA LEU A 367 13.57 13.29 -2.47
C LEU A 367 12.58 12.21 -2.00
N PHE A 368 13.13 11.17 -1.38
CA PHE A 368 12.38 10.02 -0.88
C PHE A 368 11.25 10.43 0.08
N ALA A 369 10.06 9.90 -0.16
CA ALA A 369 8.86 10.06 0.66
C ALA A 369 8.51 11.53 0.94
N SER A 370 8.80 12.42 -0.01
CA SER A 370 8.40 13.84 0.01
C SER A 370 6.90 14.02 -0.18
N ASP A 371 6.22 13.01 -0.74
CA ASP A 371 4.77 12.95 -0.89
C ASP A 371 4.04 12.93 0.46
N GLU A 372 4.66 12.36 1.50
CA GLU A 372 4.18 12.37 2.90
C GLU A 372 4.26 13.74 3.58
N LEU A 373 4.81 14.77 2.91
CA LEU A 373 4.89 16.16 3.41
C LEU A 373 4.10 17.14 2.54
N SER A 374 3.17 16.65 1.74
CA SER A 374 2.42 17.44 0.76
C SER A 374 1.18 18.11 1.36
N PHE A 375 0.04 17.43 1.33
CA PHE A 375 -1.25 17.98 1.73
C PHE A 375 -1.30 18.30 3.23
N GLN A 376 -0.61 17.57 4.09
CA GLN A 376 -0.52 17.86 5.51
C GLN A 376 0.10 19.25 5.76
N THR A 377 1.17 19.59 5.03
CA THR A 377 1.80 20.91 5.05
C THR A 377 0.82 22.00 4.64
N LEU A 378 0.04 21.76 3.58
CA LEU A 378 -0.98 22.71 3.13
C LEU A 378 -2.08 22.87 4.19
N ILE A 379 -2.68 21.77 4.64
CA ILE A 379 -3.79 21.76 5.61
C ILE A 379 -3.40 22.46 6.91
N ALA A 380 -2.20 22.20 7.43
CA ALA A 380 -1.71 22.80 8.68
C ALA A 380 -1.46 24.32 8.56
N ASN A 381 -1.28 24.86 7.35
CA ASN A 381 -0.97 26.27 7.17
C ASN A 381 -2.16 27.19 7.46
N LYS A 382 -1.96 28.15 8.38
CA LYS A 382 -3.02 29.06 8.83
C LYS A 382 -3.50 30.10 7.83
N TYR A 383 -2.67 30.49 6.86
CA TYR A 383 -3.07 31.50 5.88
C TYR A 383 -3.82 30.89 4.69
N LEU A 384 -3.68 29.58 4.48
CA LEU A 384 -4.43 28.87 3.45
C LEU A 384 -5.90 28.69 3.83
N ASN A 385 -6.26 28.76 5.12
CA ASN A 385 -7.65 28.69 5.60
C ASN A 385 -8.45 27.51 5.04
N ILE A 386 -7.79 26.35 4.89
CA ILE A 386 -8.43 25.15 4.36
C ILE A 386 -9.54 24.68 5.33
N PRO A 387 -10.80 24.50 4.85
CA PRO A 387 -11.91 24.02 5.68
C PRO A 387 -11.60 22.65 6.29
N GLY A 388 -11.98 22.44 7.55
CA GLY A 388 -11.78 21.16 8.26
C GLY A 388 -10.37 20.93 8.82
N ARG A 389 -9.45 21.90 8.69
CA ARG A 389 -8.09 21.82 9.21
C ARG A 389 -8.01 21.87 10.74
N VAL A 390 -6.86 21.44 11.27
CA VAL A 390 -6.44 21.66 12.66
C VAL A 390 -5.25 22.61 12.68
N ASP A 391 -5.22 23.53 13.64
CA ASP A 391 -4.08 24.43 13.85
C ASP A 391 -2.80 23.66 14.23
N ILE A 392 -1.68 24.05 13.63
CA ILE A 392 -0.37 23.42 13.85
C ILE A 392 0.07 23.49 15.31
N GLU A 393 -0.30 24.57 16.01
CA GLU A 393 0.00 24.75 17.43
C GLU A 393 -0.67 23.67 18.30
N CYS A 394 -1.85 23.17 17.90
CA CYS A 394 -2.49 22.06 18.61
C CYS A 394 -1.77 20.72 18.34
N ILE A 395 -1.36 20.50 17.10
CA ILE A 395 -0.68 19.28 16.63
C ILE A 395 0.69 19.13 17.31
N GLN A 396 1.48 20.20 17.40
CA GLN A 396 2.83 20.15 17.96
C GLN A 396 2.82 20.00 19.49
N LYS A 397 1.75 20.45 20.16
CA LYS A 397 1.62 20.35 21.62
C LYS A 397 1.45 18.92 22.11
N ASP A 398 0.91 18.00 21.31
CA ASP A 398 0.50 16.68 21.76
C ASP A 398 0.31 15.66 20.61
N ASN A 399 0.67 14.41 20.84
CA ASN A 399 0.46 13.32 19.87
C ASN A 399 -1.00 12.80 19.81
N LEU A 400 -1.92 13.31 20.63
CA LEU A 400 -3.35 12.94 20.57
C LEU A 400 -3.98 13.17 19.18
N PHE A 401 -3.59 14.23 18.47
CA PHE A 401 -4.05 14.47 17.10
C PHE A 401 -3.52 13.41 16.13
N GLN A 402 -2.28 12.98 16.30
CA GLN A 402 -1.71 11.86 15.54
C GLN A 402 -2.48 10.56 15.79
N LYS A 403 -2.78 10.27 17.06
CA LYS A 403 -3.51 9.05 17.47
C LYS A 403 -4.98 9.04 17.03
N SER A 404 -5.54 10.20 16.68
CA SER A 404 -6.92 10.32 16.21
C SER A 404 -7.11 9.94 14.74
N TYR A 405 -6.04 9.64 14.02
CA TYR A 405 -6.06 9.30 12.59
C TYR A 405 -6.69 7.92 12.34
N MET A 406 -7.77 7.87 11.55
CA MET A 406 -8.56 6.64 11.33
C MET A 406 -8.48 6.07 9.91
N THR A 407 -8.08 6.86 8.91
CA THR A 407 -8.22 6.48 7.50
C THR A 407 -7.49 5.19 7.17
N ARG A 408 -6.22 5.04 7.56
CA ARG A 408 -5.46 3.82 7.26
C ARG A 408 -4.50 3.43 8.37
N TYR A 409 -4.75 2.29 9.01
CA TYR A 409 -3.80 1.70 9.93
C TYR A 409 -2.59 1.09 9.21
N THR A 410 -1.40 1.25 9.79
CA THR A 410 -0.18 0.56 9.36
C THR A 410 0.51 -0.06 10.56
N LYS A 411 0.72 -1.38 10.53
CA LYS A 411 1.52 -2.08 11.54
C LYS A 411 2.99 -2.03 11.15
N TRP A 412 3.79 -1.28 11.92
CA TRP A 412 5.23 -1.18 11.73
C TRP A 412 5.99 -2.28 12.48
N ASN A 413 7.00 -2.85 11.83
CA ASN A 413 7.87 -3.90 12.35
C ASN A 413 9.11 -3.33 13.08
N ILE A 414 8.92 -2.36 13.98
CA ILE A 414 10.03 -1.67 14.66
C ILE A 414 10.80 -2.64 15.59
N ASN A 415 10.08 -3.49 16.32
CA ASN A 415 10.65 -4.44 17.29
C ASN A 415 10.61 -5.91 16.80
N LYS A 416 10.68 -6.15 15.48
CA LYS A 416 10.53 -7.51 14.91
C LYS A 416 9.29 -8.25 15.42
N THR A 417 8.16 -7.54 15.49
CA THR A 417 6.87 -8.07 15.94
C THR A 417 6.17 -8.97 14.91
N CYS A 418 6.82 -9.18 13.76
CA CYS A 418 6.33 -9.94 12.62
C CYS A 418 7.49 -10.74 12.03
N ASP A 419 7.17 -11.92 11.47
CA ASP A 419 8.16 -12.78 10.85
C ASP A 419 8.77 -12.09 9.60
N ASP A 420 10.05 -12.32 9.34
CA ASP A 420 10.80 -11.58 8.31
C ASP A 420 10.23 -11.78 6.90
N ASP A 421 9.59 -12.92 6.62
CA ASP A 421 8.98 -13.25 5.33
C ASP A 421 7.64 -12.55 5.06
N ILE A 422 7.04 -11.94 6.09
CA ILE A 422 5.83 -11.13 6.00
C ILE A 422 6.11 -9.64 6.25
N VAL A 423 7.37 -9.20 6.13
CA VAL A 423 7.77 -7.81 6.31
C VAL A 423 8.20 -7.21 4.97
N ARG A 424 7.65 -6.04 4.63
CA ARG A 424 8.07 -5.26 3.47
C ARG A 424 8.27 -3.81 3.86
N HIS A 425 9.47 -3.28 3.66
CA HIS A 425 9.83 -1.90 4.02
C HIS A 425 9.45 -1.56 5.48
N TYR A 426 9.77 -2.47 6.41
CA TYR A 426 9.42 -2.38 7.83
C TYR A 426 7.91 -2.39 8.14
N ILE A 427 7.04 -2.77 7.19
CA ILE A 427 5.60 -2.91 7.41
C ILE A 427 5.26 -4.40 7.50
N CYS A 428 4.47 -4.76 8.51
CA CYS A 428 3.90 -6.10 8.62
C CYS A 428 2.76 -6.29 7.63
N LEU A 429 2.89 -7.27 6.75
CA LEU A 429 1.86 -7.65 5.80
C LEU A 429 0.75 -8.43 6.50
N GLN A 430 -0.50 -8.16 6.09
CA GLN A 430 -1.67 -8.84 6.64
C GLN A 430 -1.78 -10.24 6.03
N ASN A 431 -2.16 -11.22 6.85
CA ASN A 431 -2.22 -12.64 6.50
C ASN A 431 -3.21 -13.40 7.40
N VAL A 432 -3.33 -14.71 7.22
CA VAL A 432 -4.20 -15.62 8.00
C VAL A 432 -4.13 -15.44 9.53
N LYS A 433 -2.97 -15.10 10.11
CA LYS A 433 -2.81 -14.86 11.57
C LYS A 433 -3.41 -13.55 12.05
N THR A 434 -3.52 -12.57 11.16
CA THR A 434 -3.95 -11.21 11.53
C THR A 434 -5.47 -11.07 11.60
N LEU A 435 -6.23 -11.92 10.89
CA LEU A 435 -7.64 -11.70 10.59
C LEU A 435 -8.53 -11.51 11.82
N GLN A 436 -8.32 -12.29 12.87
CA GLN A 436 -9.11 -12.18 14.10
C GLN A 436 -8.97 -10.79 14.73
N LYS A 437 -7.75 -10.23 14.75
CA LYS A 437 -7.49 -8.89 15.32
C LYS A 437 -8.13 -7.79 14.47
N LEU A 438 -8.15 -7.96 13.14
CA LEU A 438 -8.69 -6.95 12.23
C LEU A 438 -10.17 -6.64 12.47
N LYS A 439 -10.95 -7.63 12.95
CA LYS A 439 -12.39 -7.48 13.24
C LYS A 439 -12.71 -6.35 14.22
N ASN A 440 -11.80 -6.08 15.15
CA ASN A 440 -12.01 -5.12 16.24
C ASN A 440 -11.30 -3.78 16.00
N MET A 441 -10.62 -3.61 14.86
CA MET A 441 -9.88 -2.38 14.60
C MET A 441 -10.83 -1.23 14.25
N PRO A 442 -10.60 -0.01 14.77
CA PRO A 442 -11.49 1.13 14.52
C PRO A 442 -11.26 1.79 13.14
N HIS A 443 -10.07 1.61 12.55
CA HIS A 443 -9.68 2.26 11.30
C HIS A 443 -10.54 1.86 10.09
N PHE A 444 -10.50 2.68 9.05
CA PHE A 444 -11.30 2.49 7.83
C PHE A 444 -10.64 1.48 6.89
N PHE A 445 -9.32 1.56 6.75
CA PHE A 445 -8.51 0.69 5.89
C PHE A 445 -7.27 0.19 6.62
N ILE A 446 -6.64 -0.86 6.07
CA ILE A 446 -5.40 -1.43 6.59
C ILE A 446 -4.32 -1.61 5.51
N ASN A 447 -3.09 -1.31 5.94
CA ASN A 447 -1.85 -1.49 5.21
C ASN A 447 -1.09 -2.75 5.71
N LYS A 448 -0.69 -3.69 4.88
CA LYS A 448 -1.18 -3.93 3.52
C LYS A 448 -1.41 -5.42 3.28
N PHE A 449 -2.48 -5.74 2.56
CA PHE A 449 -2.73 -7.08 2.04
C PHE A 449 -2.06 -7.22 0.67
N LYS A 450 -1.42 -8.35 0.40
CA LYS A 450 -0.80 -8.64 -0.89
C LYS A 450 -1.06 -10.09 -1.28
N SER A 451 -1.61 -10.32 -2.47
CA SER A 451 -1.87 -11.68 -2.96
C SER A 451 -0.60 -12.51 -3.11
N GLU A 452 0.54 -11.88 -3.44
CA GLU A 452 1.86 -12.53 -3.54
C GLU A 452 2.39 -13.03 -2.19
N THR A 453 1.89 -12.50 -1.07
CA THR A 453 2.26 -12.91 0.29
C THR A 453 1.28 -13.92 0.85
N ASP A 454 -0.01 -13.60 0.82
CA ASP A 454 -1.08 -14.47 1.32
C ASP A 454 -2.44 -14.11 0.68
N ILE A 455 -2.76 -14.76 -0.44
CA ILE A 455 -4.09 -14.64 -1.06
C ILE A 455 -5.18 -15.35 -0.24
N GLY A 456 -4.82 -16.30 0.63
CA GLY A 456 -5.76 -16.99 1.52
C GLY A 456 -6.34 -16.05 2.56
N GLY A 457 -5.47 -15.42 3.36
CA GLY A 457 -5.87 -14.41 4.33
C GLY A 457 -6.60 -13.23 3.70
N LEU A 458 -6.12 -12.75 2.55
CA LEU A 458 -6.75 -11.67 1.78
C LEU A 458 -8.18 -12.03 1.36
N THR A 459 -8.37 -13.19 0.73
CA THR A 459 -9.69 -13.64 0.25
C THR A 459 -10.65 -13.85 1.42
N CYS A 460 -10.18 -14.44 2.53
CA CYS A 460 -11.02 -14.64 3.71
C CYS A 460 -11.42 -13.33 4.39
N TRP A 461 -10.56 -12.32 4.38
CA TRP A 461 -10.93 -10.99 4.86
C TRP A 461 -11.96 -10.32 3.94
N ALA A 462 -11.78 -10.41 2.62
CA ALA A 462 -12.73 -9.90 1.66
C ALA A 462 -14.11 -10.58 1.83
N GLU A 463 -14.12 -11.90 1.98
CA GLU A 463 -15.36 -12.64 2.21
C GLU A 463 -16.04 -12.24 3.52
N TYR A 464 -15.27 -12.02 4.58
CA TYR A 464 -15.79 -11.54 5.86
C TYR A 464 -16.56 -10.23 5.69
N LEU A 465 -15.97 -9.22 5.03
CA LEU A 465 -16.63 -7.93 4.80
C LEU A 465 -17.80 -8.04 3.81
N TYR A 466 -17.69 -8.88 2.78
CA TYR A 466 -18.78 -9.16 1.86
C TYR A 466 -19.99 -9.75 2.59
N ASN A 467 -19.77 -10.73 3.46
CA ASN A 467 -20.83 -11.35 4.26
C ASN A 467 -21.46 -10.39 5.27
N ARG A 468 -20.65 -9.51 5.88
CA ARG A 468 -21.18 -8.44 6.74
C ARG A 468 -22.08 -7.45 6.00
N THR A 469 -21.80 -7.22 4.72
CA THR A 469 -22.57 -6.28 3.89
C THR A 469 -23.89 -6.88 3.43
N TYR A 470 -23.90 -8.16 3.05
CA TYR A 470 -25.05 -8.75 2.34
C TYR A 470 -25.79 -9.87 3.07
N PHE A 471 -25.16 -10.58 4.02
CA PHE A 471 -25.75 -11.80 4.62
C PHE A 471 -25.94 -11.74 6.13
N GLN A 472 -25.36 -10.75 6.80
CA GLN A 472 -25.41 -10.63 8.26
C GLN A 472 -26.24 -9.43 8.70
N PRO A 473 -26.91 -9.51 9.85
CA PRO A 473 -27.52 -8.34 10.47
C PRO A 473 -26.47 -7.26 10.74
N TYR A 474 -26.85 -6.01 10.52
CA TYR A 474 -25.97 -4.87 10.79
C TYR A 474 -25.70 -4.74 12.29
N VAL A 475 -24.42 -4.66 12.66
CA VAL A 475 -23.98 -4.36 14.04
C VAL A 475 -23.52 -2.90 14.07
N PRO A 476 -24.21 -2.02 14.82
CA PRO A 476 -23.87 -0.61 14.89
C PRO A 476 -22.44 -0.35 15.37
N ILE A 477 -21.82 0.69 14.79
CA ILE A 477 -20.52 1.16 15.27
C ILE A 477 -20.64 1.77 16.67
N LYS A 478 -19.54 1.77 17.42
CA LYS A 478 -19.42 2.55 18.66
C LYS A 478 -19.25 4.03 18.31
N LYS A 479 -20.34 4.72 17.94
CA LYS A 479 -20.31 6.12 17.47
C LYS A 479 -19.57 7.07 18.40
N THR A 480 -19.75 6.91 19.71
CA THR A 480 -19.08 7.71 20.75
C THR A 480 -17.55 7.61 20.71
N PHE A 481 -16.98 6.51 20.20
CA PHE A 481 -15.53 6.42 19.97
C PHE A 481 -15.07 7.46 18.94
N TYR A 482 -15.77 7.56 17.82
CA TYR A 482 -15.46 8.47 16.72
C TYR A 482 -15.80 9.93 17.07
N GLU A 483 -16.91 10.18 17.77
CA GLU A 483 -17.29 11.51 18.26
C GLU A 483 -16.19 12.10 19.15
N ASN A 484 -15.54 11.27 19.96
CA ASN A 484 -14.51 11.71 20.90
C ASN A 484 -13.14 11.93 20.24
N LEU A 485 -12.93 11.65 18.94
CA LEU A 485 -11.68 11.91 18.23
C LEU A 485 -11.21 13.37 18.37
N ALA A 486 -9.94 13.63 18.66
CA ALA A 486 -9.47 14.97 19.01
C ALA A 486 -9.64 15.95 17.84
N THR A 487 -9.45 15.46 16.62
CA THR A 487 -9.72 16.19 15.37
C THR A 487 -11.20 16.52 15.21
N VAL A 488 -12.10 15.59 15.54
CA VAL A 488 -13.56 15.75 15.49
C VAL A 488 -14.04 16.74 16.56
N GLN A 489 -13.56 16.59 17.79
CA GLN A 489 -13.83 17.52 18.88
C GLN A 489 -13.34 18.93 18.55
N TYR A 490 -12.15 19.06 17.98
CA TYR A 490 -11.61 20.33 17.52
C TYR A 490 -12.54 21.00 16.50
N LYS A 491 -12.97 20.27 15.48
CA LYS A 491 -13.92 20.79 14.49
C LYS A 491 -15.23 21.23 15.13
N ASN A 492 -15.81 20.42 16.02
CA ASN A 492 -17.09 20.71 16.67
C ASN A 492 -17.03 21.92 17.62
N LEU A 493 -15.90 22.12 18.31
CA LEU A 493 -15.72 23.23 19.25
C LEU A 493 -15.24 24.53 18.58
N SER A 494 -14.60 24.45 17.41
CA SER A 494 -14.02 25.60 16.71
C SER A 494 -14.98 26.79 16.45
N PRO A 495 -16.29 26.61 16.19
CA PRO A 495 -17.20 27.75 16.00
C PRO A 495 -17.47 28.52 17.31
N GLN A 496 -17.28 27.88 18.46
CA GLN A 496 -17.66 28.42 19.78
C GLN A 496 -16.46 28.97 20.55
N ILE A 497 -15.25 28.48 20.27
CA ILE A 497 -14.03 28.83 21.01
C ILE A 497 -13.03 29.51 20.08
N LYS A 498 -12.90 30.83 20.22
CA LYS A 498 -11.92 31.63 19.46
C LYS A 498 -10.51 31.55 20.02
N ASP A 499 -10.37 31.36 21.33
CA ASP A 499 -9.07 31.19 21.97
C ASP A 499 -8.46 29.85 21.57
N LYS A 500 -7.37 29.90 20.82
CA LYS A 500 -6.76 28.70 20.23
C LYS A 500 -6.23 27.74 21.28
N GLU A 501 -5.62 28.26 22.34
CA GLU A 501 -5.06 27.39 23.39
C GLU A 501 -6.18 26.67 24.14
N LYS A 502 -7.25 27.38 24.49
CA LYS A 502 -8.45 26.81 25.08
C LYS A 502 -9.09 25.79 24.15
N LEU A 503 -9.19 26.09 22.86
CA LEU A 503 -9.72 25.16 21.86
C LEU A 503 -8.86 23.88 21.79
N CYS A 504 -7.54 24.00 21.64
CA CYS A 504 -6.63 22.85 21.64
C CYS A 504 -6.81 22.01 22.90
N ASN A 505 -6.82 22.65 24.09
CA ASN A 505 -6.92 21.94 25.37
C ASN A 505 -8.31 21.27 25.56
N MET A 506 -9.41 21.92 25.15
CA MET A 506 -10.76 21.35 25.28
C MET A 506 -11.00 20.21 24.29
N SER A 507 -10.39 20.26 23.11
CA SER A 507 -10.48 19.20 22.09
C SER A 507 -9.83 17.88 22.55
N LYS A 508 -8.97 17.93 23.58
CA LYS A 508 -8.28 16.77 24.13
C LYS A 508 -9.12 15.92 25.10
N ARG A 509 -10.32 16.37 25.51
CA ARG A 509 -11.15 15.63 26.49
C ARG A 509 -11.75 14.35 25.87
N MET A 510 -10.88 13.39 25.57
CA MET A 510 -11.23 11.99 25.35
C MET A 510 -11.27 11.27 26.67
N ASN A 511 -12.32 10.47 26.88
CA ASN A 511 -12.36 9.45 27.92
C ASN A 511 -11.07 8.62 27.94
N SER A 512 -10.61 8.29 29.15
CA SER A 512 -9.49 7.41 29.51
C SER A 512 -9.56 5.96 28.96
N SER A 513 -10.45 5.67 28.01
CA SER A 513 -10.63 4.35 27.40
C SER A 513 -9.71 4.07 26.21
N TYR A 514 -8.70 4.93 25.97
CA TYR A 514 -7.75 4.80 24.86
C TYR A 514 -6.68 3.70 25.04
N ASN A 515 -6.82 2.82 26.03
CA ASN A 515 -6.03 1.59 26.11
C ASN A 515 -6.51 0.59 25.04
N ILE A 516 -6.36 0.95 23.77
CA ILE A 516 -6.31 -0.02 22.67
C ILE A 516 -4.85 -0.47 22.63
N GLU A 517 -4.50 -1.47 23.45
CA GLU A 517 -3.29 -2.26 23.20
C GLU A 517 -3.50 -3.00 21.86
N TYR A 518 -2.59 -2.79 20.91
CA TYR A 518 -2.59 -3.45 19.59
C TYR A 518 -1.79 -4.76 19.60
#